data_AF-A0AAV4IXH4-F1
#
_entry.id   AF-A0AAV4IXH4-F1
#
_cell.length_a   1.000
_cell.length_b   1.000
_cell.length_c   1.000
_cell.angle_alpha   90.00
_cell.angle_beta   90.00
_cell.angle_gamma   90.00
#
_symmetry.space_group_name_H-M   'P 1'
#
loop_
_entity.id
_entity.type
_entity.pdbx_description
1 polymer ?
#
loop_
_entity_poly.entity_id
_entity_poly.type
_entity_poly.pdbx_seq_one_letter_code
_entity_poly.pdbx_strand_id
1 'polypeptide(L)'
;MARGSTRTFRHGNVLSKLKLPMKSILEEYKCGKVRLVTMLEDSDDPAVKTVQPPIKTGRKWKATEAIDEAKECLKMKEVIGQNQTDRKGLGSSSVKW
;
A
#
# COMPACT_ATOMS: atom_id res chain seq x y z
N MET A 1 -1.96 25.56 55.34
CA MET A 1 -1.01 24.50 55.71
C MET A 1 -0.77 23.60 54.50
N ALA A 2 0.50 23.32 54.19
CA ALA A 2 1.00 22.93 52.87
C ALA A 2 0.56 21.53 52.41
N ARG A 3 0.12 21.42 51.15
CA ARG A 3 -0.08 20.12 50.47
C ARG A 3 1.24 19.68 49.86
N GLY A 4 1.65 18.45 50.17
CA GLY A 4 2.90 17.85 49.72
C GLY A 4 3.00 17.83 48.19
N SER A 5 4.14 18.34 47.70
CA SER A 5 4.52 18.35 46.29
C SER A 5 4.81 16.91 45.82
N THR A 6 3.88 16.33 45.05
CA THR A 6 4.13 15.10 44.28
C THR A 6 5.10 15.41 43.16
N ARG A 7 6.37 15.11 43.42
CA ARG A 7 7.52 15.12 42.51
C ARG A 7 7.15 14.35 41.22
N THR A 8 6.92 15.08 40.12
CA THR A 8 6.80 14.48 38.80
C THR A 8 8.18 13.97 38.38
N PHE A 9 8.34 12.65 38.37
CA PHE A 9 9.52 12.00 37.78
C PHE A 9 9.53 12.31 36.28
N ARG A 10 10.28 13.35 35.89
CA ARG A 10 10.65 13.55 34.49
C ARG A 10 11.61 12.42 34.13
N HIS A 11 11.14 11.45 33.36
CA HIS A 11 12.05 10.45 32.82
C HIS A 11 12.97 11.15 31.83
N GLY A 12 14.25 11.21 32.21
CA GLY A 12 15.33 11.79 31.42
C GLY A 12 15.38 11.14 30.03
N ASN A 13 15.67 11.99 29.07
CA ASN A 13 15.87 11.65 27.67
C ASN A 13 17.16 10.83 27.53
N VAL A 14 17.09 9.51 27.72
CA VAL A 14 18.19 8.60 27.39
C VAL A 14 17.62 7.35 26.75
N LEU A 15 17.41 7.43 25.44
CA LEU A 15 17.55 6.33 24.49
C LEU A 15 17.70 7.04 23.15
N SER A 16 18.82 6.83 22.46
CA SER A 16 18.93 7.00 21.02
C SER A 16 17.84 6.13 20.36
N LYS A 17 16.61 6.64 20.32
CA LYS A 17 15.44 5.90 19.86
C LYS A 17 15.53 5.77 18.35
N LEU A 18 16.05 4.63 17.90
CA LEU A 18 15.86 4.14 16.55
C LEU A 18 14.35 4.23 16.24
N LYS A 19 13.97 5.20 15.38
CA LYS A 19 12.60 5.33 14.91
C LYS A 19 12.33 4.12 14.03
N LEU A 20 11.44 3.23 14.47
CA LEU A 20 11.02 2.11 13.64
C LEU A 20 10.45 2.65 12.32
N PRO A 21 10.81 2.07 11.16
CA PRO A 21 10.31 2.50 9.86
C PRO A 21 8.87 2.00 9.66
N MET A 22 7.93 2.57 10.43
CA MET A 22 6.53 2.14 10.46
C MET A 22 5.86 2.20 9.08
N LYS A 23 6.30 3.12 8.21
CA LYS A 23 5.81 3.22 6.82
C LYS A 23 6.23 2.00 5.99
N SER A 24 7.51 1.62 6.02
CA SER A 24 8.04 0.45 5.30
C SER A 24 7.32 -0.83 5.72
N ILE A 25 7.18 -1.04 7.03
CA ILE A 25 6.49 -2.23 7.58
C ILE A 25 5.03 -2.27 7.13
N LEU A 26 4.36 -1.12 7.10
CA LEU A 26 2.97 -1.03 6.65
C LEU A 26 2.84 -1.31 5.14
N GLU A 27 3.78 -0.84 4.33
CA GLU A 27 3.83 -1.12 2.89
C GLU A 27 4.08 -2.61 2.63
N GLU A 28 5.02 -3.23 3.34
CA GLU A 28 5.27 -4.67 3.27
C GLU A 28 4.06 -5.49 3.71
N TYR A 29 3.38 -5.08 4.79
CA TYR A 29 2.14 -5.71 5.24
C TYR A 29 1.06 -5.66 4.15
N LYS A 30 0.84 -4.48 3.54
CA LYS A 30 -0.16 -4.32 2.47
C LYS A 30 0.20 -5.16 1.25
N CYS A 31 1.46 -5.09 0.80
CA CYS A 31 1.97 -5.86 -0.33
C CYS A 31 1.81 -7.36 -0.09
N GLY A 32 2.22 -7.85 1.08
CA GLY A 32 2.07 -9.26 1.44
C GLY A 32 0.61 -9.73 1.48
N LYS A 33 -0.31 -8.89 1.97
CA LYS A 33 -1.74 -9.20 1.97
C LYS A 33 -2.32 -9.23 0.57
N VAL A 34 -2.05 -8.23 -0.26
CA VAL A 34 -2.48 -8.21 -1.67
C VAL A 34 -1.95 -9.44 -2.41
N ARG A 35 -0.65 -9.71 -2.28
CA ARG A 35 -0.01 -10.87 -2.91
C ARG A 35 -0.69 -12.18 -2.53
N LEU A 36 -1.02 -12.35 -1.25
CA LEU A 36 -1.69 -13.55 -0.77
C LEU A 36 -3.10 -13.69 -1.35
N VAL A 37 -3.88 -12.60 -1.45
CA VAL A 37 -5.19 -12.63 -2.11
C VAL A 37 -5.03 -13.10 -3.56
N THR A 38 -4.18 -12.43 -4.33
CA THR A 38 -3.98 -12.71 -5.75
C THR A 38 -3.47 -14.13 -5.98
N MET A 39 -2.54 -14.62 -5.16
CA MET A 39 -2.05 -16.01 -5.26
C MET A 39 -3.13 -17.06 -5.01
N LEU A 40 -4.09 -16.79 -4.13
CA LEU A 40 -5.21 -17.71 -3.88
C LEU A 40 -6.26 -17.64 -4.98
N GLU A 41 -6.54 -16.45 -5.53
CA GLU A 41 -7.41 -16.25 -6.68
C GLU A 41 -6.87 -16.95 -7.95
N ASP A 42 -5.57 -16.81 -8.19
CA ASP A 42 -4.87 -17.34 -9.36
C ASP A 42 -4.29 -18.75 -9.14
N SER A 43 -4.69 -19.44 -8.07
CA SER A 43 -4.20 -20.79 -7.79
C SER A 43 -4.67 -21.80 -8.86
N ASP A 44 -3.74 -22.65 -9.32
CA ASP A 44 -4.04 -23.76 -10.23
C ASP A 44 -4.80 -24.90 -9.56
N ASP A 45 -4.73 -25.00 -8.22
CA ASP A 45 -5.46 -26.01 -7.46
C ASP A 45 -6.96 -25.61 -7.33
N PRO A 46 -7.89 -26.39 -7.92
CA PRO A 46 -9.31 -26.06 -7.90
C PRO A 46 -9.90 -26.04 -6.49
N ALA A 47 -9.37 -26.84 -5.56
CA ALA A 47 -9.84 -26.83 -4.17
C ALA A 47 -9.45 -25.51 -3.48
N VAL A 48 -8.22 -25.05 -3.68
CA VAL A 48 -7.74 -23.77 -3.13
C VAL A 48 -8.52 -22.60 -3.73
N LYS A 49 -8.70 -22.62 -5.05
CA LYS A 49 -9.46 -21.60 -5.78
C LYS A 49 -10.94 -21.57 -5.40
N THR A 50 -11.52 -22.71 -5.03
CA THR A 50 -12.93 -22.77 -4.60
C THR A 50 -13.10 -22.26 -3.16
N VAL A 51 -12.19 -22.62 -2.25
CA VAL A 51 -12.34 -22.29 -0.83
C VAL A 51 -12.05 -20.82 -0.54
N GLN A 52 -11.04 -20.23 -1.20
CA GLN A 52 -10.63 -18.81 -1.06
C GLN A 52 -10.83 -18.26 0.37
N PRO A 53 -10.01 -18.73 1.35
CA PRO A 53 -10.21 -18.37 2.74
C PRO A 53 -10.18 -16.84 2.95
N PRO A 54 -11.05 -16.28 3.81
CA PRO A 54 -11.12 -14.85 4.00
C PRO A 54 -9.84 -14.33 4.64
N ILE A 55 -9.15 -13.43 3.93
CA ILE A 55 -7.87 -12.89 4.36
C ILE A 55 -8.12 -11.81 5.40
N LYS A 56 -7.64 -12.07 6.62
CA LYS A 56 -7.75 -11.11 7.72
C LYS A 56 -6.89 -9.88 7.43
N THR A 57 -7.56 -8.76 7.17
CA THR A 57 -7.00 -7.41 7.16
C THR A 57 -7.52 -6.60 8.35
N GLY A 58 -6.87 -5.47 8.64
CA GLY A 58 -7.33 -4.57 9.71
C GLY A 58 -8.61 -3.81 9.34
N ARG A 59 -9.23 -3.15 10.33
CA ARG A 59 -10.45 -2.35 10.13
C ARG A 59 -10.29 -1.19 9.13
N LYS A 60 -9.11 -0.57 9.10
CA LYS A 60 -8.85 0.66 8.32
C LYS A 60 -8.57 0.42 6.84
N TRP A 61 -8.24 -0.80 6.44
CA TRP A 61 -7.81 -1.10 5.09
C TRP A 61 -8.11 -2.55 4.75
N LYS A 62 -8.73 -2.78 3.60
CA LYS A 62 -9.00 -4.12 3.07
C LYS A 62 -8.22 -4.35 1.80
N ALA A 63 -7.67 -5.56 1.67
CA ALA A 63 -6.85 -5.92 0.52
C ALA A 63 -7.69 -6.09 -0.76
N THR A 64 -8.90 -6.63 -0.64
CA THR A 64 -9.83 -6.81 -1.77
C THR A 64 -10.20 -5.48 -2.41
N GLU A 65 -10.60 -4.48 -1.59
CA GLU A 65 -10.95 -3.14 -2.07
C GLU A 65 -9.77 -2.48 -2.82
N ALA A 66 -8.54 -2.62 -2.30
CA ALA A 66 -7.35 -2.08 -2.94
C ALA A 66 -7.00 -2.80 -4.26
N ILE A 67 -7.26 -4.11 -4.35
CA ILE A 67 -7.08 -4.90 -5.57
C ILE A 67 -8.10 -4.48 -6.62
N ASP A 68 -9.37 -4.31 -6.23
CA ASP A 68 -10.44 -3.90 -7.13
C ASP A 68 -10.16 -2.51 -7.72
N GLU A 69 -9.78 -1.54 -6.88
CA GLU A 69 -9.37 -0.20 -7.30
C GLU A 69 -8.16 -0.26 -8.27
N ALA A 70 -7.17 -1.13 -7.99
CA ALA A 70 -6.02 -1.31 -8.87
C ALA A 70 -6.43 -1.94 -10.22
N LYS A 71 -7.32 -2.94 -10.22
CA LYS A 71 -7.87 -3.58 -11.42
C LYS A 71 -8.65 -2.56 -12.25
N GLU A 72 -9.45 -1.69 -11.62
CA GLU A 72 -10.16 -0.59 -12.29
C GLU A 72 -9.21 0.44 -12.91
N CYS A 73 -8.17 0.85 -12.17
CA CYS A 73 -7.13 1.74 -12.69
C CYS A 73 -6.43 1.16 -13.93
N LEU A 74 -6.15 -0.15 -13.93
CA LEU A 74 -5.55 -0.82 -15.09
C LEU A 74 -6.48 -0.81 -16.30
N LYS A 75 -7.77 -1.12 -16.11
CA LYS A 75 -8.79 -1.05 -17.17
C LYS A 75 -8.91 0.36 -17.72
N MET A 76 -8.96 1.36 -16.84
CA MET A 76 -9.03 2.76 -17.25
C MET A 76 -7.80 3.18 -18.07
N LYS A 77 -6.61 2.72 -17.66
CA LYS A 77 -5.37 2.98 -18.42
C LYS A 77 -5.37 2.33 -19.80
N GLU A 78 -5.93 1.14 -19.92
CA GLU A 78 -6.10 0.47 -21.22
C GLU A 78 -7.04 1.24 -22.14
N VAL A 79 -8.16 1.75 -21.61
CA VAL A 79 -9.13 2.57 -22.37
C VAL A 79 -8.53 3.90 -22.81
N ILE A 80 -7.81 4.58 -21.92
CA ILE A 80 -7.17 5.86 -22.20
C ILE A 80 -6.00 5.70 -23.18
N GLY A 81 -5.29 4.57 -23.10
CA GLY A 81 -4.10 4.30 -23.90
C GLY A 81 -2.89 5.13 -23.47
N GLN A 82 -2.06 5.50 -24.43
CA GLN A 82 -0.86 6.32 -24.16
C GLN A 82 -1.26 7.78 -23.98
N ASN A 83 -0.98 8.32 -22.79
CA ASN A 83 -1.13 9.75 -22.54
C ASN A 83 0.07 10.52 -23.09
N GLN A 84 -0.22 11.65 -23.72
CA GLN A 84 0.81 12.63 -24.09
C GLN A 84 1.45 13.16 -22.79
N THR A 85 2.70 12.81 -22.52
CA THR A 85 3.43 13.28 -21.32
C THR A 85 3.85 14.75 -21.42
N ASP A 86 4.03 15.23 -22.65
CA ASP A 86 4.41 16.61 -22.98
C ASP A 86 3.31 17.30 -23.79
N ARG A 87 3.43 18.60 -24.09
CA ARG A 87 2.60 19.29 -25.11
C ARG A 87 3.13 19.12 -26.54
N LYS A 88 3.67 17.95 -26.85
CA LYS A 88 4.23 17.65 -28.17
C LYS A 88 3.09 17.36 -29.15
N GLY A 89 2.72 18.38 -29.92
CA GLY A 89 1.78 18.24 -31.03
C GLY A 89 2.39 17.53 -32.24
N LEU A 90 1.58 17.33 -33.27
CA LEU A 90 2.03 16.79 -34.56
C LEU A 90 3.18 17.65 -35.12
N GLY A 91 4.26 17.00 -35.58
CA GLY A 91 5.43 17.68 -36.16
C GLY A 91 6.54 18.10 -35.18
N SER A 92 6.41 17.76 -33.89
CA SER A 92 7.41 18.12 -32.86
C SER A 92 8.64 17.19 -32.80
N SER A 93 8.70 16.16 -33.64
CA SER A 93 9.88 15.30 -33.81
C SER A 93 10.81 15.90 -34.86
N SER A 94 12.00 16.38 -34.47
CA SER A 94 13.11 16.52 -35.41
C SER A 94 13.72 15.13 -35.63
N VAL A 95 13.10 14.33 -36.49
CA VAL A 95 13.76 13.12 -36.99
C VAL A 95 14.90 13.59 -37.90
N LYS A 96 16.13 13.52 -37.42
CA LYS A 96 17.31 13.55 -38.30
C LYS A 96 17.59 12.10 -38.71
N TRP A 97 17.54 11.87 -40.01
CA TRP A 97 18.03 10.65 -40.65
C TRP A 97 19.52 10.47 -40.43
#